data_AF-A0A0V0UQU8-F1
#
_entry.id   AF-A0A0V0UQU8-F1
#
_cell.length_a   1.000
_cell.length_b   1.000
_cell.length_c   1.000
_cell.angle_alpha   90.00
_cell.angle_beta   90.00
_cell.angle_gamma   90.00
#
_symmetry.space_group_name_H-M   'P 1'
#
loop_
_entity.id
_entity.type
_entity.pdbx_description
1 polymer ?
#
loop_
_entity_poly.entity_id
_entity_poly.type
_entity_poly.pdbx_seq_one_letter_code
_entity_poly.pdbx_strand_id
1 'polypeptide(L)'
;MCNGNICLLNNYKFRQWQAHLSRACKLHLHILCFVKTLVLYYQTRLHTVFHPTAVLDYFTMGFVKVVKNKAYFKRYQVKFRRRRQGKTDYHARRYLVVQDKNKYNTPKYRLIVRITNKDIVAQIAYAKIGGDVVVTAAYSHELPKYGIKLGLTNYAAAYCTGLLLARRHLKKLKLDRIYRGVDDVTGEDYNVESEEGKPGAFRCFLDVGLARTTTGARIFGIMKGALDGGLDIPHSYLKAFLRDRRFPGYDASEKKYNPEVHKERIYGQHVANYMKELKDENEEAYQRQFSAYIKEGITPEQIPEMYKSAHAAIRANPDHVPKAKEPSAKIKKRRWNKRKLTAKQRKAKIKQRKMAFQQQAKATKQNMEDVQKIDSQVTDKKVIRPIKEKKMTNPRTVCHLNDFPLTAAVRDKRASERNCIKIFAMKSIYVISFEFSNLKFPYAKIKLMKQRKSENADNTKQNK
;
A
#
# COMPACT_ATOMS: atom_id res chain seq x y z
N MET A 1 -69.91 -97.08 -18.23
CA MET A 1 -69.11 -97.15 -19.46
C MET A 1 -67.67 -96.82 -19.12
N CYS A 2 -66.78 -97.70 -19.58
CA CYS A 2 -65.33 -97.55 -19.76
C CYS A 2 -64.41 -97.32 -18.54
N ASN A 3 -63.79 -98.45 -18.18
CA ASN A 3 -62.35 -98.64 -18.02
C ASN A 3 -61.64 -97.95 -16.85
N GLY A 4 -61.70 -98.62 -15.71
CA GLY A 4 -60.53 -98.75 -14.84
C GLY A 4 -59.65 -99.92 -15.31
N ASN A 5 -58.44 -100.13 -14.81
CA ASN A 5 -57.44 -99.26 -14.23
C ASN A 5 -56.22 -100.20 -14.04
N ILE A 6 -55.04 -99.60 -13.91
CA ILE A 6 -53.86 -100.16 -13.20
C ILE A 6 -53.02 -101.20 -13.95
N CYS A 7 -51.75 -100.82 -14.16
CA CYS A 7 -50.50 -101.56 -13.83
C CYS A 7 -49.37 -101.06 -14.76
N LEU A 8 -48.14 -100.70 -14.36
CA LEU A 8 -47.32 -100.89 -13.16
C LEU A 8 -46.21 -99.81 -13.22
N LEU A 9 -45.94 -99.08 -12.13
CA LEU A 9 -44.83 -99.38 -11.20
C LEU A 9 -43.50 -99.67 -11.90
N ASN A 10 -42.69 -98.62 -12.14
CA ASN A 10 -41.22 -98.70 -12.02
C ASN A 10 -40.44 -97.36 -12.16
N ASN A 11 -41.08 -96.21 -12.34
CA ASN A 11 -40.36 -94.95 -12.67
C ASN A 11 -40.15 -93.92 -11.54
N TYR A 12 -40.53 -94.21 -10.28
CA TYR A 12 -40.45 -93.21 -9.21
C TYR A 12 -39.09 -93.13 -8.48
N LYS A 13 -38.32 -94.22 -8.40
CA LYS A 13 -37.01 -94.20 -7.70
C LYS A 13 -35.87 -93.61 -8.55
N PHE A 14 -35.97 -93.62 -9.88
CA PHE A 14 -34.92 -93.09 -10.77
C PHE A 14 -34.99 -91.55 -10.93
N ARG A 15 -36.20 -90.97 -10.87
CA ARG A 15 -36.40 -89.51 -11.00
C ARG A 15 -35.99 -88.70 -9.77
N GLN A 16 -36.04 -89.26 -8.56
CA GLN A 16 -35.55 -88.55 -7.37
C GLN A 16 -34.02 -88.47 -7.32
N TRP A 17 -33.30 -89.47 -7.82
CA TRP A 17 -31.82 -89.48 -7.80
C TRP A 17 -31.21 -88.48 -8.81
N GLN A 18 -31.78 -88.35 -10.01
CA GLN A 18 -31.35 -87.34 -10.99
C GLN A 18 -31.64 -85.88 -10.55
N ALA A 19 -32.69 -85.65 -9.77
CA ALA A 19 -33.04 -84.31 -9.26
C ALA A 19 -32.07 -83.82 -8.16
N HIS A 20 -31.53 -84.73 -7.34
CA HIS A 20 -30.56 -84.39 -6.29
C HIS A 20 -29.15 -84.12 -6.84
N LEU A 21 -28.69 -84.87 -7.87
CA LEU A 21 -27.41 -84.60 -8.54
C LEU A 21 -27.40 -83.26 -9.30
N SER A 22 -28.53 -82.85 -9.90
CA SER A 22 -28.65 -81.58 -10.63
C SER A 22 -28.59 -80.35 -9.70
N ARG A 23 -29.15 -80.43 -8.48
CA ARG A 23 -29.09 -79.35 -7.49
C ARG A 23 -27.72 -79.23 -6.83
N ALA A 24 -27.05 -80.34 -6.54
CA ALA A 24 -25.70 -80.33 -5.96
C ALA A 24 -24.66 -79.77 -6.96
N CYS A 25 -24.72 -80.15 -8.23
CA CYS A 25 -23.84 -79.58 -9.26
C CYS A 25 -24.08 -78.08 -9.50
N LYS A 26 -25.34 -77.62 -9.49
CA LYS A 26 -25.65 -76.18 -9.63
C LYS A 26 -25.18 -75.36 -8.44
N LEU A 27 -25.28 -75.89 -7.22
CA LEU A 27 -24.79 -75.22 -6.01
C LEU A 27 -23.26 -75.13 -6.02
N HIS A 28 -22.57 -76.20 -6.44
CA HIS A 28 -21.11 -76.22 -6.54
C HIS A 28 -20.59 -75.27 -7.62
N LEU A 29 -21.27 -75.18 -8.77
CA LEU A 29 -20.92 -74.24 -9.84
C LEU A 29 -21.13 -72.77 -9.41
N HIS A 30 -22.20 -72.48 -8.66
CA HIS A 30 -22.44 -71.14 -8.11
C HIS A 30 -21.43 -70.76 -7.04
N ILE A 31 -21.02 -71.68 -6.16
CA ILE A 31 -19.98 -71.43 -5.15
C ILE A 31 -18.63 -71.19 -5.83
N LEU A 32 -18.25 -71.98 -6.83
CA LEU A 32 -17.01 -71.77 -7.58
C LEU A 32 -17.01 -70.46 -8.37
N CYS A 33 -18.17 -70.04 -8.91
CA CYS A 33 -18.32 -68.76 -9.60
C CYS A 33 -18.26 -67.56 -8.63
N PHE A 34 -18.81 -67.72 -7.42
CA PHE A 34 -18.77 -66.71 -6.35
C PHE A 34 -17.37 -66.54 -5.75
N VAL A 35 -16.63 -67.66 -5.59
CA VAL A 35 -15.23 -67.63 -5.14
C VAL A 35 -14.32 -67.03 -6.21
N LYS A 36 -14.52 -67.35 -7.51
CA LYS A 36 -13.76 -66.71 -8.61
C LYS A 36 -14.02 -65.22 -8.71
N THR A 37 -15.27 -64.76 -8.54
CA THR A 37 -15.58 -63.32 -8.55
C THR A 37 -15.04 -62.61 -7.30
N LEU A 38 -15.04 -63.25 -6.13
CA LEU A 38 -14.38 -62.72 -4.93
C LEU A 38 -12.86 -62.62 -5.09
N VAL A 39 -12.19 -63.65 -5.64
CA VAL A 39 -10.74 -63.63 -5.85
C VAL A 39 -10.34 -62.56 -6.87
N LEU A 40 -11.09 -62.41 -7.97
CA LEU A 40 -10.88 -61.33 -8.95
C LEU A 40 -11.17 -59.94 -8.37
N TYR A 41 -12.18 -59.81 -7.50
CA TYR A 41 -12.49 -58.57 -6.79
C TYR A 41 -11.38 -58.20 -5.79
N TYR A 42 -10.77 -59.16 -5.09
CA TYR A 42 -9.64 -58.90 -4.20
C TYR A 42 -8.32 -58.63 -4.94
N GLN A 43 -8.06 -59.29 -6.07
CA GLN A 43 -6.88 -59.02 -6.91
C GLN A 43 -6.93 -57.66 -7.61
N THR A 44 -8.11 -57.19 -8.01
CA THR A 44 -8.26 -55.85 -8.61
C THR A 44 -8.23 -54.72 -7.59
N ARG A 45 -8.65 -54.95 -6.34
CA ARG A 45 -8.63 -53.93 -5.27
C ARG A 45 -7.27 -53.74 -4.61
N LEU A 46 -6.40 -54.75 -4.62
CA LEU A 46 -5.03 -54.63 -4.10
C LEU A 46 -4.06 -53.92 -5.06
N HIS A 47 -4.39 -53.83 -6.35
CA HIS A 47 -3.57 -53.12 -7.34
C HIS A 47 -3.90 -51.63 -7.52
N THR A 48 -4.90 -51.08 -6.81
CA THR A 48 -5.24 -49.64 -6.85
C THR A 48 -4.75 -48.83 -5.66
N VAL A 49 -3.87 -49.40 -4.81
CA VAL A 49 -3.32 -48.69 -3.65
C VAL A 49 -1.81 -48.88 -3.59
N PHE A 50 -1.06 -48.39 -4.58
CA PHE A 50 0.34 -47.97 -4.41
C PHE A 50 0.80 -47.23 -5.68
N HIS A 51 0.38 -45.97 -5.81
CA HIS A 51 1.16 -45.00 -6.58
C HIS A 51 2.17 -44.34 -5.61
N PRO A 52 3.46 -44.68 -5.64
CA PRO A 52 4.48 -44.00 -4.86
C PRO A 52 4.93 -42.74 -5.61
N THR A 53 4.01 -41.79 -5.83
CA THR A 53 4.38 -40.43 -6.29
C THR A 53 3.54 -39.35 -5.61
N ALA A 54 3.01 -39.64 -4.41
CA ALA A 54 2.76 -38.58 -3.45
C ALA A 54 4.10 -38.28 -2.75
N VAL A 55 5.01 -37.61 -3.47
CA VAL A 55 5.96 -36.73 -2.79
C VAL A 55 5.06 -35.76 -2.05
N LEU A 56 4.92 -36.00 -0.75
CA LEU A 56 4.35 -35.05 0.18
C LEU A 56 5.17 -33.79 -0.01
N ASP A 57 4.67 -32.92 -0.88
CA ASP A 57 4.93 -31.51 -0.82
C ASP A 57 4.43 -31.08 0.56
N TYR A 58 5.30 -31.27 1.56
CA TYR A 58 5.29 -30.55 2.81
C TYR A 58 5.59 -29.09 2.47
N PHE A 59 4.71 -28.48 1.67
CA PHE A 59 4.52 -27.05 1.70
C PHE A 59 4.31 -26.76 3.17
N THR A 60 5.22 -25.95 3.71
CA THR A 60 5.09 -25.26 4.97
C THR A 60 3.75 -24.51 4.93
N MET A 61 2.67 -25.21 5.28
CA MET A 61 1.35 -24.63 5.41
C MET A 61 1.48 -23.65 6.54
N GLY A 62 1.63 -22.36 6.21
CA GLY A 62 1.69 -21.31 7.21
C GLY A 62 0.51 -21.51 8.16
N PHE A 63 0.78 -21.53 9.46
CA PHE A 63 -0.20 -21.83 10.52
C PHE A 63 -1.36 -20.81 10.63
N VAL A 64 -1.50 -19.91 9.64
CA VAL A 64 -2.51 -18.85 9.61
C VAL A 64 -3.62 -19.23 8.62
N LYS A 65 -4.84 -19.37 9.14
CA LYS A 65 -6.05 -19.56 8.33
C LYS A 65 -6.19 -18.44 7.29
N VAL A 66 -6.40 -18.80 6.03
CA VAL A 66 -6.60 -17.83 4.94
C VAL A 66 -7.96 -17.14 5.07
N VAL A 67 -7.97 -15.94 5.67
CA VAL A 67 -9.19 -15.14 5.87
C VAL A 67 -9.69 -14.47 4.59
N LYS A 68 -8.78 -13.96 3.75
CA LYS A 68 -9.10 -13.27 2.49
C LYS A 68 -9.29 -14.26 1.34
N ASN A 69 -10.29 -15.13 1.48
CA ASN A 69 -10.62 -16.16 0.50
C ASN A 69 -11.64 -15.67 -0.56
N LYS A 70 -11.98 -16.52 -1.53
CA LYS A 70 -12.97 -16.20 -2.58
C LYS A 70 -14.33 -15.82 -1.99
N ALA A 71 -14.76 -16.49 -0.91
CA ALA A 71 -16.02 -16.22 -0.24
C ALA A 71 -16.04 -14.84 0.45
N TYR A 72 -14.91 -14.39 0.99
CA TYR A 72 -14.73 -13.03 1.53
C TYR A 72 -14.96 -11.98 0.44
N PHE A 73 -14.25 -12.08 -0.69
CA PHE A 73 -14.35 -11.08 -1.77
C PHE A 73 -15.73 -11.05 -2.43
N LYS A 74 -16.47 -12.17 -2.46
CA LYS A 74 -17.86 -12.21 -2.94
C LYS A 74 -18.81 -11.34 -2.10
N ARG A 75 -18.55 -11.19 -0.80
CA ARG A 75 -19.41 -10.42 0.14
C ARG A 75 -18.78 -9.10 0.57
N TYR A 76 -17.58 -8.79 0.07
CA TYR A 76 -16.84 -7.61 0.50
C TYR A 76 -17.44 -6.35 -0.10
N GLN A 77 -18.15 -5.57 0.72
CA GLN A 77 -18.68 -4.28 0.32
C GLN A 77 -17.59 -3.21 0.40
N VAL A 78 -17.21 -2.68 -0.76
CA VAL A 78 -16.23 -1.59 -0.82
C VAL A 78 -16.83 -0.28 -0.32
N LYS A 79 -16.08 0.43 0.53
CA LYS A 79 -16.42 1.82 0.88
C LYS A 79 -16.24 2.74 -0.33
N PHE A 80 -16.85 3.94 -0.27
CA PHE A 80 -16.72 4.94 -1.33
C PHE A 80 -15.28 5.26 -1.70
N ARG A 81 -15.03 5.59 -2.98
CA ARG A 81 -13.68 5.81 -3.54
C ARG A 81 -12.80 6.71 -2.68
N ARG A 82 -13.30 7.89 -2.27
CA ARG A 82 -12.53 8.85 -1.46
C ARG A 82 -12.30 8.40 -0.02
N ARG A 83 -13.16 7.54 0.53
CA ARG A 83 -12.96 6.94 1.86
C ARG A 83 -11.86 5.89 1.81
N ARG A 84 -11.82 5.07 0.75
CA ARG A 84 -10.72 4.11 0.50
C ARG A 84 -9.37 4.81 0.29
N GLN A 85 -9.38 6.00 -0.30
CA GLN A 85 -8.18 6.84 -0.43
C GLN A 85 -7.84 7.63 0.86
N GLY A 86 -8.69 7.59 1.88
CA GLY A 86 -8.48 8.35 3.12
C GLY A 86 -8.48 9.87 2.94
N LYS A 87 -9.25 10.41 1.97
CA LYS A 87 -9.24 11.85 1.64
C LYS A 87 -10.48 12.62 2.10
N THR A 88 -11.52 11.93 2.52
CA THR A 88 -12.81 12.55 2.86
C THR A 88 -13.52 11.76 3.92
N ASP A 89 -13.94 12.47 4.95
CA ASP A 89 -15.02 12.05 5.82
C ASP A 89 -16.36 12.43 5.18
N TYR A 90 -17.19 11.42 4.87
CA TYR A 90 -18.50 11.64 4.28
C TYR A 90 -19.54 12.07 5.30
N HIS A 91 -19.31 11.82 6.60
CA HIS A 91 -20.22 12.27 7.65
C HIS A 91 -20.18 13.80 7.75
N ALA A 92 -19.01 14.39 7.98
CA ALA A 92 -18.84 15.85 7.96
C ALA A 92 -19.28 16.47 6.63
N ARG A 93 -18.91 15.86 5.49
CA ARG A 93 -19.28 16.37 4.17
C ARG A 93 -20.80 16.42 3.95
N ARG A 94 -21.56 15.45 4.46
CA ARG A 94 -23.03 15.42 4.32
C ARG A 94 -23.64 16.69 4.91
N TYR A 95 -23.28 17.06 6.14
CA TYR A 95 -23.83 18.27 6.79
C TYR A 95 -23.35 19.57 6.14
N LEU A 96 -22.11 19.61 5.65
CA LEU A 96 -21.56 20.78 4.98
C LEU A 96 -22.20 21.04 3.60
N VAL A 97 -22.59 19.98 2.88
CA VAL A 97 -23.06 20.08 1.49
C VAL A 97 -24.58 20.17 1.37
N VAL A 98 -25.33 19.46 2.23
CA VAL A 98 -26.79 19.45 2.16
C VAL A 98 -27.32 20.85 2.44
N GLN A 99 -28.17 21.31 1.53
CA GLN A 99 -28.88 22.58 1.59
C GLN A 99 -30.35 22.31 1.95
N ASP A 100 -30.98 23.29 2.60
CA ASP A 100 -32.40 23.25 2.89
C ASP A 100 -33.21 23.19 1.59
N LYS A 101 -34.20 22.31 1.52
CA LYS A 101 -34.97 22.07 0.29
C LYS A 101 -35.77 23.29 -0.17
N ASN A 102 -36.17 24.16 0.77
CA ASN A 102 -36.86 25.42 0.49
C ASN A 102 -35.97 26.47 -0.18
N LYS A 103 -34.64 26.30 -0.17
CA LYS A 103 -33.67 27.18 -0.85
C LYS A 103 -33.41 26.74 -2.30
N TYR A 104 -34.09 25.70 -2.79
CA TYR A 104 -34.06 25.20 -4.17
C TYR A 104 -32.65 25.15 -4.77
N ASN A 105 -32.38 25.98 -5.78
CA ASN A 105 -31.11 26.02 -6.52
C ASN A 105 -30.02 26.90 -5.87
N THR A 106 -30.28 27.47 -4.69
CA THR A 106 -29.31 28.33 -4.01
C THR A 106 -28.10 27.52 -3.55
N PRO A 107 -26.90 27.79 -4.08
CA PRO A 107 -25.71 27.01 -3.74
C PRO A 107 -25.27 27.26 -2.30
N LYS A 108 -24.94 26.17 -1.59
CA LYS A 108 -24.27 26.24 -0.28
C LYS A 108 -22.76 26.31 -0.49
N TYR A 109 -22.19 27.49 -0.30
CA TYR A 109 -20.77 27.73 -0.48
C TYR A 109 -19.94 27.27 0.70
N ARG A 110 -18.80 26.66 0.41
CA ARG A 110 -17.81 26.21 1.41
C ARG A 110 -16.42 26.70 1.06
N LEU A 111 -15.71 27.13 2.09
CA LEU A 111 -14.28 27.41 2.06
C LEU A 111 -13.52 26.11 2.33
N ILE A 112 -13.05 25.46 1.26
CA ILE A 112 -12.24 24.26 1.33
C ILE A 112 -10.80 24.67 1.60
N VAL A 113 -10.29 24.23 2.75
CA VAL A 113 -8.91 24.49 3.16
C VAL A 113 -8.11 23.20 3.21
N ARG A 114 -7.01 23.11 2.48
CA ARG A 114 -6.12 21.94 2.49
C ARG A 114 -4.68 22.39 2.59
N ILE A 115 -3.96 21.79 3.54
CA ILE A 115 -2.53 22.01 3.73
C ILE A 115 -1.82 20.76 3.26
N THR A 116 -0.90 20.92 2.32
CA THR A 116 0.03 19.88 1.88
C THR A 116 1.40 20.16 2.51
N ASN A 117 2.39 19.31 2.26
CA ASN A 117 3.71 19.46 2.86
C ASN A 117 4.42 20.78 2.48
N LYS A 118 4.15 21.30 1.28
CA LYS A 118 4.85 22.48 0.73
C LYS A 118 3.92 23.56 0.18
N ASP A 119 2.61 23.37 0.25
CA ASP A 119 1.64 24.31 -0.32
C ASP A 119 0.35 24.33 0.51
N ILE A 120 -0.25 25.52 0.59
CA ILE A 120 -1.57 25.76 1.15
C ILE A 120 -2.53 26.01 0.00
N VAL A 121 -3.68 25.34 0.05
CA VAL A 121 -4.76 25.44 -0.93
C VAL A 121 -6.02 25.95 -0.25
N ALA A 122 -6.55 27.07 -0.74
CA ALA A 122 -7.80 27.63 -0.29
C ALA A 122 -8.74 27.80 -1.49
N GLN A 123 -9.97 27.27 -1.39
CA GLN A 123 -10.93 27.26 -2.51
C GLN A 123 -12.34 27.54 -2.02
N ILE A 124 -13.10 28.34 -2.76
CA ILE A 124 -14.55 28.46 -2.56
C ILE A 124 -15.24 27.55 -3.57
N ALA A 125 -16.05 26.61 -3.08
CA ALA A 125 -16.76 25.66 -3.91
C ALA A 125 -18.19 25.45 -3.42
N TYR A 126 -19.04 24.97 -4.31
CA TYR A 126 -20.36 24.44 -3.97
C TYR A 126 -20.56 23.10 -4.67
N ALA A 127 -21.52 22.31 -4.20
CA ALA A 127 -21.75 20.97 -4.77
C ALA A 127 -22.79 21.01 -5.89
N LYS A 128 -22.54 20.24 -6.95
CA LYS A 128 -23.55 19.83 -7.94
C LYS A 128 -23.55 18.30 -8.07
N ILE A 129 -24.57 17.75 -8.72
CA ILE A 129 -24.70 16.30 -8.97
C ILE A 129 -23.49 15.77 -9.78
N GLY A 130 -23.05 16.52 -10.80
CA GLY A 130 -21.87 16.18 -11.61
C GLY A 130 -20.52 16.31 -10.90
N GLY A 131 -20.50 16.92 -9.70
CA GLY A 131 -19.28 17.19 -8.95
C GLY A 131 -19.27 18.59 -8.34
N ASP A 132 -18.22 18.86 -7.57
CA ASP A 132 -18.02 20.17 -6.94
C ASP A 132 -17.54 21.18 -7.98
N VAL A 133 -18.19 22.34 -8.01
CA VAL A 133 -17.78 23.47 -8.85
C VAL A 133 -16.99 24.44 -7.99
N VAL A 134 -15.73 24.69 -8.38
CA VAL A 134 -14.86 25.67 -7.73
C VAL A 134 -15.10 27.03 -8.38
N VAL A 135 -15.43 28.03 -7.56
CA VAL A 135 -15.71 29.40 -8.03
C VAL A 135 -14.43 30.23 -8.09
N THR A 136 -13.64 30.14 -7.03
CA THR A 136 -12.34 30.80 -6.87
C THR A 136 -11.39 29.89 -6.10
N ALA A 137 -10.11 30.02 -6.40
CA ALA A 137 -9.02 29.32 -5.74
C ALA A 137 -7.87 30.28 -5.51
N ALA A 138 -7.11 30.06 -4.43
CA ALA A 138 -5.86 30.72 -4.13
C ALA A 138 -4.88 29.69 -3.56
N TYR A 139 -3.59 29.91 -3.81
CA TYR A 139 -2.53 28.98 -3.43
C TYR A 139 -1.35 29.73 -2.82
N SER A 140 -0.62 29.09 -1.91
CA SER A 140 0.55 29.74 -1.30
C SER A 140 1.70 29.96 -2.28
N HIS A 141 1.85 29.12 -3.30
CA HIS A 141 2.85 29.33 -4.35
C HIS A 141 2.58 30.54 -5.26
N GLU A 142 1.45 31.25 -5.09
CA GLU A 142 1.19 32.54 -5.72
C GLU A 142 1.71 33.72 -4.89
N LEU A 143 1.94 33.53 -3.58
CA LEU A 143 2.39 34.56 -2.64
C LEU A 143 3.74 35.22 -2.98
N PRO A 144 4.70 34.57 -3.65
CA PRO A 144 5.94 35.23 -4.08
C PRO A 144 5.71 36.47 -4.96
N LYS A 145 4.57 36.56 -5.68
CA LYS A 145 4.20 37.74 -6.45
C LYS A 145 3.89 38.96 -5.58
N TYR A 146 3.55 38.72 -4.32
CA TYR A 146 3.16 39.74 -3.34
C TYR A 146 4.29 40.00 -2.33
N GLY A 147 5.51 39.54 -2.59
CA GLY A 147 6.70 39.78 -1.74
C GLY A 147 7.08 38.61 -0.83
N ILE A 148 6.21 37.62 -0.62
CA ILE A 148 6.50 36.47 0.26
C ILE A 148 7.14 35.35 -0.55
N LYS A 149 8.48 35.37 -0.64
CA LYS A 149 9.23 34.36 -1.41
C LYS A 149 9.30 32.99 -0.72
N LEU A 150 9.47 32.98 0.61
CA LEU A 150 9.72 31.78 1.42
C LEU A 150 8.67 31.60 2.53
N GLY A 151 8.68 30.45 3.21
CA GLY A 151 7.80 30.20 4.34
C GLY A 151 6.33 29.94 3.98
N LEU A 152 6.06 29.43 2.78
CA LEU A 152 4.72 29.32 2.18
C LEU A 152 3.71 28.44 2.93
N THR A 153 4.14 27.69 3.95
CA THR A 153 3.26 26.82 4.74
C THR A 153 3.12 27.22 6.21
N ASN A 154 3.71 28.34 6.65
CA ASN A 154 3.56 28.80 8.04
C ASN A 154 2.15 29.39 8.29
N TYR A 155 1.90 29.88 9.51
CA TYR A 155 0.61 30.50 9.86
C TYR A 155 0.35 31.80 9.08
N ALA A 156 1.38 32.62 8.92
CA ALA A 156 1.32 33.91 8.21
C ALA A 156 0.98 33.76 6.72
N ALA A 157 1.59 32.80 6.03
CA ALA A 157 1.26 32.44 4.66
C ALA A 157 -0.16 31.89 4.56
N ALA A 158 -0.60 31.10 5.55
CA ALA A 158 -1.99 30.64 5.65
C ALA A 158 -2.96 31.82 5.66
N TYR A 159 -2.72 32.80 6.54
CA TYR A 159 -3.49 34.04 6.60
C TYR A 159 -3.51 34.77 5.25
N CYS A 160 -2.34 35.00 4.64
CA CYS A 160 -2.22 35.66 3.34
C CYS A 160 -3.00 34.93 2.23
N THR A 161 -2.97 33.60 2.19
CA THR A 161 -3.75 32.83 1.21
C THR A 161 -5.26 32.96 1.39
N GLY A 162 -5.73 33.07 2.65
CA GLY A 162 -7.13 33.34 2.97
C GLY A 162 -7.57 34.72 2.50
N LEU A 163 -6.75 35.74 2.82
CA LEU A 163 -6.97 37.12 2.40
C LEU A 163 -7.01 37.26 0.88
N LEU A 164 -6.06 36.63 0.19
CA LEU A 164 -6.00 36.62 -1.27
C LEU A 164 -7.26 35.98 -1.89
N LEU A 165 -7.72 34.84 -1.33
CA LEU A 165 -8.93 34.19 -1.80
C LEU A 165 -10.18 35.07 -1.63
N ALA A 166 -10.31 35.71 -0.46
CA ALA A 166 -11.43 36.59 -0.15
C ALA A 166 -11.48 37.80 -1.09
N ARG A 167 -10.39 38.56 -1.20
CA ARG A 167 -10.33 39.73 -2.09
C ARG A 167 -10.56 39.35 -3.56
N ARG A 168 -9.99 38.23 -4.02
CA ARG A 168 -10.21 37.71 -5.37
C ARG A 168 -11.67 37.33 -5.61
N HIS A 169 -12.33 36.74 -4.62
CA HIS A 169 -13.72 36.33 -4.74
C HIS A 169 -14.67 37.52 -4.72
N LEU A 170 -14.49 38.46 -3.80
CA LEU A 170 -15.31 39.67 -3.71
C LEU A 170 -15.16 40.55 -4.95
N LYS A 171 -13.95 40.69 -5.50
CA LYS A 171 -13.72 41.40 -6.77
C LYS A 171 -14.48 40.75 -7.92
N LYS A 172 -14.48 39.42 -7.99
CA LYS A 172 -15.26 38.67 -9.00
C LYS A 172 -16.78 38.89 -8.87
N LEU A 173 -17.27 39.09 -7.65
CA LEU A 173 -18.69 39.38 -7.37
C LEU A 173 -19.02 40.88 -7.36
N LYS A 174 -18.03 41.77 -7.54
CA LYS A 174 -18.16 43.23 -7.42
C LYS A 174 -18.64 43.71 -6.03
N LEU A 175 -18.27 42.97 -4.98
CA LEU A 175 -18.55 43.28 -3.57
C LEU A 175 -17.33 43.78 -2.79
N ASP A 176 -16.22 43.99 -3.49
CA ASP A 176 -14.91 44.35 -2.96
C ASP A 176 -14.86 45.72 -2.29
N ARG A 177 -15.64 46.69 -2.80
CA ARG A 177 -15.73 48.05 -2.25
C ARG A 177 -16.62 48.17 -1.02
N ILE A 178 -17.67 47.35 -0.96
CA ILE A 178 -18.66 47.33 0.12
C ILE A 178 -18.01 46.64 1.33
N TYR A 179 -17.65 45.37 1.16
CA TYR A 179 -17.03 44.58 2.21
C TYR A 179 -15.51 44.63 2.07
N ARG A 180 -14.90 45.70 2.57
CA ARG A 180 -13.43 45.85 2.59
C ARG A 180 -12.76 44.92 3.59
N GLY A 181 -13.44 44.67 4.72
CA GLY A 181 -12.89 43.93 5.85
C GLY A 181 -12.04 44.83 6.75
N VAL A 182 -11.10 44.24 7.46
CA VAL A 182 -10.22 44.96 8.40
C VAL A 182 -8.95 45.37 7.69
N ASP A 183 -8.71 46.66 7.46
CA ASP A 183 -7.53 47.14 6.75
C ASP A 183 -6.24 46.88 7.53
N ASP A 184 -6.21 47.27 8.81
CA ASP A 184 -5.07 47.06 9.71
C ASP A 184 -5.31 45.89 10.65
N VAL A 185 -4.50 44.84 10.52
CA VAL A 185 -4.69 43.60 11.27
C VAL A 185 -4.34 43.79 12.75
N THR A 186 -5.36 43.87 13.60
CA THR A 186 -5.23 43.94 15.08
C THR A 186 -5.18 42.56 15.73
N GLY A 187 -5.67 41.52 15.04
CA GLY A 187 -5.82 40.17 15.61
C GLY A 187 -7.10 39.98 16.41
N GLU A 188 -7.96 41.00 16.51
CA GLU A 188 -9.24 40.92 17.20
C GLU A 188 -10.24 40.04 16.45
N ASP A 189 -11.28 39.64 17.17
CA ASP A 189 -12.40 38.89 16.60
C ASP A 189 -13.21 39.80 15.68
N TYR A 190 -13.42 39.38 14.44
CA TYR A 190 -14.07 40.19 13.43
C TYR A 190 -15.01 39.32 12.59
N ASN A 191 -16.27 39.75 12.53
CA ASN A 191 -17.30 39.18 11.69
C ASN A 191 -17.85 40.28 10.79
N VAL A 192 -18.05 39.95 9.53
CA VAL A 192 -18.61 40.89 8.56
C VAL A 192 -20.13 40.87 8.71
N GLU A 193 -20.70 41.99 9.11
CA GLU A 193 -22.15 42.19 9.14
C GLU A 193 -22.64 42.71 7.79
N SER A 194 -23.89 42.39 7.44
CA SER A 194 -24.47 42.85 6.18
C SER A 194 -25.01 44.27 6.36
N GLU A 195 -24.54 45.21 5.55
CA GLU A 195 -25.06 46.57 5.52
C GLU A 195 -26.49 46.64 4.95
N GLU A 196 -27.34 47.46 5.57
CA GLU A 196 -28.71 47.69 5.12
C GLU A 196 -28.73 48.39 3.75
N GLY A 197 -29.64 47.97 2.86
CA GLY A 197 -29.78 48.53 1.51
C GLY A 197 -28.71 48.09 0.50
N LYS A 198 -27.71 47.30 0.90
CA LYS A 198 -26.68 46.74 0.02
C LYS A 198 -26.83 45.21 -0.13
N PRO A 199 -26.25 44.59 -1.17
CA PRO A 199 -26.23 43.14 -1.28
C PRO A 199 -25.53 42.53 -0.06
N GLY A 200 -26.12 41.52 0.57
CA GLY A 200 -25.59 40.93 1.79
C GLY A 200 -24.18 40.35 1.65
N ALA A 201 -23.48 40.23 2.79
CA ALA A 201 -22.13 39.71 2.86
C ALA A 201 -22.05 38.27 2.32
N PHE A 202 -20.95 37.94 1.63
CA PHE A 202 -20.81 36.61 1.04
C PHE A 202 -20.56 35.57 2.12
N ARG A 203 -21.57 34.74 2.41
CA ARG A 203 -21.51 33.69 3.42
C ARG A 203 -20.90 32.40 2.89
N CYS A 204 -19.90 31.86 3.58
CA CYS A 204 -19.35 30.55 3.28
C CYS A 204 -18.97 29.75 4.53
N PHE A 205 -19.01 28.42 4.44
CA PHE A 205 -18.75 27.52 5.58
C PHE A 205 -17.38 26.86 5.48
N LEU A 206 -16.65 26.76 6.58
CA LEU A 206 -15.32 26.14 6.60
C LEU A 206 -15.40 24.61 6.39
N ASP A 207 -14.71 24.10 5.36
CA ASP A 207 -14.48 22.68 5.13
C ASP A 207 -13.03 22.33 5.48
N VAL A 208 -12.85 21.81 6.70
CA VAL A 208 -11.56 21.35 7.26
C VAL A 208 -11.14 19.97 6.72
N GLY A 209 -12.10 19.19 6.22
CA GLY A 209 -11.86 17.83 5.74
C GLY A 209 -11.49 16.86 6.86
N LEU A 210 -10.26 16.33 6.83
CA LEU A 210 -9.75 15.36 7.80
C LEU A 210 -8.72 15.97 8.75
N ALA A 211 -8.44 17.26 8.63
CA ALA A 211 -7.47 17.91 9.49
C ALA A 211 -8.03 18.06 10.92
N ARG A 212 -7.14 17.96 11.90
CA ARG A 212 -7.51 18.09 13.31
C ARG A 212 -7.75 19.57 13.63
N THR A 213 -8.87 19.85 14.28
CA THR A 213 -9.28 21.20 14.71
C THR A 213 -8.70 21.54 16.09
N THR A 214 -7.38 21.61 16.20
CA THR A 214 -6.71 22.09 17.43
C THR A 214 -6.64 23.61 17.47
N THR A 215 -6.51 24.18 18.66
CA THR A 215 -6.20 25.61 18.85
C THR A 215 -4.87 25.94 18.16
N GLY A 216 -4.80 27.08 17.48
CA GLY A 216 -3.62 27.52 16.74
C GLY A 216 -3.33 26.77 15.44
N ALA A 217 -4.23 25.90 14.97
CA ALA A 217 -4.04 25.24 13.68
C ALA A 217 -4.06 26.25 12.52
N ARG A 218 -3.12 26.09 11.58
CA ARG A 218 -2.97 26.95 10.38
C ARG A 218 -4.23 27.09 9.53
N ILE A 219 -5.14 26.11 9.59
CA ILE A 219 -6.43 26.15 8.89
C ILE A 219 -7.28 27.33 9.35
N PHE A 220 -7.23 27.64 10.64
CA PHE A 220 -7.92 28.80 11.20
C PHE A 220 -7.24 30.11 10.85
N GLY A 221 -5.93 30.12 10.56
CA GLY A 221 -5.25 31.28 9.97
C GLY A 221 -5.81 31.64 8.59
N ILE A 222 -6.07 30.63 7.75
CA ILE A 222 -6.69 30.82 6.42
C ILE A 222 -8.12 31.34 6.57
N MET A 223 -8.87 30.79 7.52
CA MET A 223 -10.21 31.28 7.86
C MET A 223 -10.17 32.74 8.33
N LYS A 224 -9.21 33.11 9.19
CA LYS A 224 -9.06 34.49 9.69
C LYS A 224 -8.69 35.46 8.58
N GLY A 225 -7.76 35.10 7.70
CA GLY A 225 -7.44 35.93 6.53
C GLY A 225 -8.64 36.09 5.59
N ALA A 226 -9.46 35.05 5.44
CA ALA A 226 -10.68 35.12 4.64
C ALA A 226 -11.75 36.03 5.27
N LEU A 227 -11.90 36.00 6.60
CA LEU A 227 -12.77 36.90 7.38
C LEU A 227 -12.34 38.36 7.25
N ASP A 228 -11.06 38.64 7.53
CA ASP A 228 -10.49 39.99 7.46
C ASP A 228 -10.46 40.52 6.02
N GLY A 229 -10.57 39.65 5.03
CA GLY A 229 -10.74 40.00 3.62
C GLY A 229 -12.16 40.37 3.20
N GLY A 230 -13.16 40.19 4.08
CA GLY A 230 -14.55 40.58 3.86
C GLY A 230 -15.53 39.43 3.61
N LEU A 231 -15.16 38.16 3.84
CA LEU A 231 -16.10 37.04 3.76
C LEU A 231 -16.80 36.81 5.11
N ASP A 232 -18.10 36.50 5.07
CA ASP A 232 -18.82 36.04 6.26
C ASP A 232 -18.59 34.53 6.43
N ILE A 233 -17.82 34.17 7.46
CA ILE A 233 -17.59 32.77 7.84
C ILE A 233 -18.04 32.61 9.29
N PRO A 234 -19.17 31.95 9.55
CA PRO A 234 -19.64 31.77 10.91
C PRO A 234 -18.64 30.88 11.66
N HIS A 235 -18.06 31.45 12.71
CA HIS A 235 -17.18 30.78 13.64
C HIS A 235 -17.58 31.20 15.06
N SER A 236 -17.68 30.22 15.97
CA SER A 236 -17.97 30.43 17.39
C SER A 236 -18.99 31.55 17.67
N TYR A 237 -20.20 31.39 17.15
CA TYR A 237 -21.25 32.43 17.03
C TYR A 237 -21.93 32.87 18.35
N LEU A 238 -21.64 32.23 19.49
CA LEU A 238 -22.22 32.64 20.78
C LEU A 238 -21.22 33.44 21.61
N LYS A 239 -21.43 34.75 21.68
CA LYS A 239 -20.77 35.67 22.63
C LYS A 239 -20.85 35.19 24.10
N ALA A 240 -21.90 34.43 24.43
CA ALA A 240 -22.11 33.83 25.76
C ALA A 240 -21.39 32.48 25.99
N PHE A 241 -20.96 31.80 24.93
CA PHE A 241 -20.16 30.58 25.01
C PHE A 241 -18.76 30.88 24.45
N LEU A 242 -17.96 31.54 25.29
CA LEU A 242 -16.51 31.75 25.17
C LEU A 242 -15.67 30.46 24.91
N ARG A 243 -16.28 29.30 24.67
CA ARG A 243 -15.68 27.98 24.88
C ARG A 243 -14.79 27.48 23.76
N ASP A 244 -14.82 28.04 22.56
CA ASP A 244 -14.19 27.41 21.39
C ASP A 244 -13.52 28.39 20.42
N ARG A 245 -12.69 29.31 20.92
CA ARG A 245 -11.80 30.04 20.02
C ARG A 245 -10.64 29.13 19.64
N ARG A 246 -10.55 28.81 18.35
CA ARG A 246 -9.49 27.93 17.80
C ARG A 246 -8.28 28.72 17.30
N PHE A 247 -8.25 30.02 17.53
CA PHE A 247 -7.14 30.90 17.16
C PHE A 247 -5.94 30.73 18.11
N PRO A 248 -4.72 31.04 17.66
CA PRO A 248 -3.58 31.24 18.55
C PRO A 248 -3.89 32.33 19.60
N GLY A 249 -3.34 32.20 20.81
CA GLY A 249 -3.57 33.17 21.90
C GLY A 249 -4.84 32.92 22.72
N TYR A 250 -5.61 31.87 22.42
CA TYR A 250 -6.68 31.41 23.29
C TYR A 250 -6.14 30.45 24.35
N ASP A 251 -6.35 30.79 25.62
CA ASP A 251 -6.11 29.88 26.73
C ASP A 251 -7.40 29.14 27.10
N ALA A 252 -7.33 27.80 27.12
CA ALA A 252 -8.46 26.95 27.47
C ALA A 252 -8.76 26.97 28.97
N SER A 253 -7.76 27.23 29.82
CA SER A 253 -7.91 27.26 31.27
C SER A 253 -8.64 28.53 31.70
N GLU A 254 -8.13 29.69 31.29
CA GLU A 254 -8.74 30.98 31.61
C GLU A 254 -9.93 31.34 30.71
N LYS A 255 -10.12 30.65 29.58
CA LYS A 255 -11.10 30.97 28.53
C LYS A 255 -10.97 32.41 28.01
N LYS A 256 -9.75 32.96 28.09
CA LYS A 256 -9.42 34.29 27.60
C LYS A 256 -8.70 34.19 26.26
N TYR A 257 -8.92 35.20 25.44
CA TYR A 257 -8.32 35.31 24.12
C TYR A 257 -7.46 36.56 24.08
N ASN A 258 -6.16 36.38 23.81
CA ASN A 258 -5.24 37.48 23.62
C ASN A 258 -5.07 37.78 22.11
N PRO A 259 -5.59 38.92 21.62
CA PRO A 259 -5.48 39.31 20.21
C PRO A 259 -4.04 39.65 19.79
N GLU A 260 -3.18 40.10 20.72
CA GLU A 260 -1.79 40.47 20.43
C GLU A 260 -0.97 39.26 20.01
N VAL A 261 -1.10 38.14 20.74
CA VAL A 261 -0.46 36.86 20.40
C VAL A 261 -0.94 36.37 19.03
N HIS A 262 -2.20 36.58 18.67
CA HIS A 262 -2.69 36.22 17.35
C HIS A 262 -2.11 37.12 16.27
N LYS A 263 -2.04 38.44 16.51
CA LYS A 263 -1.40 39.41 15.62
C LYS A 263 0.05 39.04 15.33
N GLU A 264 0.82 38.71 16.36
CA GLU A 264 2.20 38.21 16.23
C GLU A 264 2.31 36.97 15.35
N ARG A 265 1.35 36.03 15.46
CA ARG A 265 1.31 34.83 14.62
C ARG A 265 0.98 35.15 13.17
N ILE A 266 0.12 36.13 12.92
CA ILE A 266 -0.24 36.60 11.57
C ILE A 266 0.95 37.25 10.87
N TYR A 267 1.72 38.10 11.57
CA TYR A 267 2.92 38.73 11.01
C TYR A 267 4.18 37.84 11.06
N GLY A 268 4.06 36.60 11.54
CA GLY A 268 5.19 35.66 11.54
C GLY A 268 6.25 35.94 12.60
N GLN A 269 5.95 36.72 13.64
CA GLN A 269 6.88 37.07 14.72
C GLN A 269 7.47 35.82 15.40
N HIS A 270 6.64 34.78 15.62
CA HIS A 270 7.12 33.49 16.13
C HIS A 270 8.21 32.83 15.28
N VAL A 271 8.22 33.03 13.96
CA VAL A 271 9.29 32.52 13.09
C VAL A 271 10.53 33.39 13.26
N ALA A 272 10.36 34.72 13.35
CA ALA A 272 11.46 35.63 13.62
C ALA A 272 12.13 35.35 14.97
N ASN A 273 11.34 35.13 16.03
CA ASN A 273 11.84 34.79 17.36
C ASN A 273 12.59 33.46 17.32
N TYR A 274 12.04 32.44 16.66
CA TYR A 274 12.73 31.15 16.49
C TYR A 274 14.03 31.26 15.68
N MET A 275 14.09 32.16 14.70
CA MET A 275 15.33 32.46 13.98
C MET A 275 16.38 33.11 14.89
N LYS A 276 15.98 34.00 15.81
CA LYS A 276 16.88 34.64 16.78
C LYS A 276 17.40 33.61 17.79
N GLU A 277 16.50 32.87 18.43
CA GLU A 277 16.82 31.80 19.38
C GLU A 277 17.82 30.79 18.79
N LEU A 278 17.57 30.29 17.58
CA LEU A 278 18.47 29.33 16.93
C LEU A 278 19.82 29.92 16.55
N LYS A 279 19.87 31.21 16.21
CA LYS A 279 21.13 31.88 15.86
C LYS A 279 22.03 32.02 17.09
N ASP A 280 21.43 32.28 18.24
CA ASP A 280 22.15 32.48 19.51
C ASP A 280 22.54 31.13 20.15
N GLU A 281 21.68 30.11 20.07
CA GLU A 281 21.95 28.80 20.67
C GLU A 281 22.82 27.88 19.79
N ASN A 282 22.51 27.75 18.50
CA ASN A 282 23.05 26.70 17.63
C ASN A 282 23.13 27.12 16.16
N GLU A 283 24.25 27.72 15.76
CA GLU A 283 24.44 28.21 14.39
C GLU A 283 24.29 27.12 13.31
N GLU A 284 24.78 25.90 13.56
CA GLU A 284 24.60 24.78 12.62
C GLU A 284 23.12 24.44 12.37
N ALA A 285 22.30 24.46 13.42
CA ALA A 285 20.87 24.18 13.32
C ALA A 285 20.15 25.31 12.58
N TYR A 286 20.55 26.57 12.84
CA TYR A 286 20.08 27.74 12.10
C TYR A 286 20.37 27.63 10.60
N GLN A 287 21.62 27.31 10.22
CA GLN A 287 22.00 27.13 8.83
C GLN A 287 21.23 26.00 8.14
N ARG A 288 20.96 24.88 8.83
CA ARG A 288 20.15 23.78 8.29
C ARG A 288 18.70 24.19 8.06
N GLN A 289 18.05 24.77 9.08
CA GLN A 289 16.62 25.06 9.06
C GLN A 289 16.28 26.26 8.15
N PHE A 290 17.10 27.31 8.19
CA PHE A 290 16.87 28.57 7.50
C PHE A 290 17.82 28.82 6.31
N SER A 291 18.46 27.78 5.78
CA SER A 291 19.34 27.85 4.59
C SER A 291 18.76 28.66 3.42
N ALA A 292 17.46 28.52 3.14
CA ALA A 292 16.81 29.29 2.07
C ALA A 292 16.67 30.78 2.42
N TYR A 293 16.38 31.12 3.68
CA TYR A 293 16.29 32.50 4.14
C TYR A 293 17.64 33.21 4.06
N ILE A 294 18.72 32.51 4.43
CA ILE A 294 20.09 33.01 4.33
C ILE A 294 20.45 33.31 2.86
N LYS A 295 20.09 32.41 1.94
CA LYS A 295 20.34 32.60 0.49
C LYS A 295 19.62 33.81 -0.10
N GLU A 296 18.41 34.12 0.38
CA GLU A 296 17.65 35.29 -0.06
C GLU A 296 17.95 36.56 0.74
N GLY A 297 18.81 36.48 1.77
CA GLY A 297 19.20 37.62 2.60
C GLY A 297 18.10 38.15 3.53
N ILE A 298 17.12 37.32 3.90
CA ILE A 298 15.98 37.75 4.74
C ILE A 298 16.36 37.64 6.22
N THR A 299 16.36 38.76 6.93
CA THR A 299 16.66 38.81 8.38
C THR A 299 15.39 38.64 9.22
N PRO A 300 15.50 38.26 10.51
CA PRO A 300 14.33 38.08 11.39
C PRO A 300 13.48 39.35 11.54
N GLU A 301 14.12 40.52 11.55
CA GLU A 301 13.47 41.82 11.74
C GLU A 301 12.61 42.25 10.54
N GLN A 302 12.98 41.80 9.33
CA GLN A 302 12.26 42.12 8.09
C GLN A 302 10.98 41.30 7.92
N ILE A 303 10.80 40.19 8.66
CA ILE A 303 9.69 39.26 8.46
C ILE A 303 8.32 39.93 8.69
N PRO A 304 8.08 40.66 9.78
CA PRO A 304 6.79 41.31 10.02
C PRO A 304 6.44 42.34 8.94
N GLU A 305 7.42 43.15 8.52
CA GLU A 305 7.26 44.17 7.48
C GLU A 305 6.99 43.55 6.10
N MET A 306 7.63 42.42 5.80
CA MET A 306 7.38 41.64 4.58
C MET A 306 5.92 41.17 4.51
N TYR A 307 5.33 40.68 5.61
CA TYR A 307 3.91 40.28 5.61
C TYR A 307 2.97 41.49 5.55
N LYS A 308 3.30 42.59 6.23
CA LYS A 308 2.50 43.84 6.19
C LYS A 308 2.42 44.40 4.76
N SER A 309 3.56 44.49 4.08
CA SER A 309 3.61 44.92 2.66
C SER A 309 2.86 43.94 1.75
N ALA A 310 2.96 42.62 2.00
CA ALA A 310 2.21 41.63 1.24
C ALA A 310 0.69 41.76 1.39
N HIS A 311 0.18 42.06 2.59
CA HIS A 311 -1.25 42.31 2.80
C HIS A 311 -1.75 43.48 1.96
N ALA A 312 -0.99 44.58 1.92
CA ALA A 312 -1.30 45.74 1.08
C ALA A 312 -1.26 45.39 -0.43
N ALA A 313 -0.23 44.65 -0.87
CA ALA A 313 -0.09 44.22 -2.25
C ALA A 313 -1.24 43.29 -2.71
N ILE A 314 -1.69 42.39 -1.83
CA ILE A 314 -2.84 41.50 -2.08
C ILE A 314 -4.12 42.31 -2.26
N ARG A 315 -4.34 43.34 -1.42
CA ARG A 315 -5.52 44.22 -1.53
C ARG A 315 -5.50 45.05 -2.81
N ALA A 316 -4.32 45.52 -3.22
CA ALA A 316 -4.16 46.28 -4.47
C ALA A 316 -4.52 45.42 -5.69
N ASN A 317 -3.97 44.21 -5.81
CA ASN A 317 -4.14 43.37 -7.01
C ASN A 317 -4.37 41.88 -6.68
N PRO A 318 -5.61 41.46 -6.37
CA PRO A 318 -5.90 40.07 -6.01
C PRO A 318 -6.06 39.12 -7.22
N ASP A 319 -5.89 39.59 -8.45
CA ASP A 319 -6.22 38.85 -9.66
C ASP A 319 -5.30 37.64 -9.90
N HIS A 320 -5.88 36.57 -10.44
CA HIS A 320 -5.12 35.38 -10.82
C HIS A 320 -4.53 35.55 -12.22
N VAL A 321 -3.21 35.61 -12.31
CA VAL A 321 -2.49 35.58 -13.60
C VAL A 321 -2.20 34.12 -13.97
N PRO A 322 -2.87 33.56 -15.01
CA PRO A 322 -2.62 32.19 -15.45
C PRO A 322 -1.22 32.08 -16.05
N LYS A 323 -0.53 30.96 -15.79
CA LYS A 323 0.75 30.68 -16.47
C LYS A 323 0.49 30.46 -17.96
N ALA A 324 1.23 31.18 -18.81
CA ALA A 324 1.22 30.97 -20.25
C ALA A 324 1.58 29.50 -20.55
N LYS A 325 0.72 28.82 -21.31
CA LYS A 325 0.97 27.45 -21.77
C LYS A 325 1.22 27.50 -23.26
N GLU A 326 2.24 26.79 -23.72
CA GLU A 326 2.43 26.58 -25.15
C GLU A 326 1.19 25.88 -25.75
N PRO A 327 0.81 26.24 -26.99
CA PRO A 327 -0.33 25.64 -27.66
C PRO A 327 -0.13 24.13 -27.79
N SER A 328 -1.19 23.37 -27.48
CA SER A 328 -1.14 21.91 -27.41
C SER A 328 -0.68 21.22 -28.71
N ALA A 329 -0.79 21.92 -29.84
CA ALA A 329 -0.33 21.46 -31.14
C ALA A 329 1.20 21.29 -31.21
N LYS A 330 1.97 22.10 -30.48
CA LYS A 330 3.45 22.07 -30.49
C LYS A 330 4.03 21.01 -29.53
N ILE A 331 3.22 20.49 -28.60
CA ILE A 331 3.70 19.55 -27.57
C ILE A 331 3.66 18.10 -28.10
N LYS A 332 4.81 17.55 -28.49
CA LYS A 332 4.96 16.11 -28.78
C LYS A 332 4.75 15.30 -27.49
N LYS A 333 3.60 14.62 -27.36
CA LYS A 333 3.25 13.83 -26.16
C LYS A 333 4.06 12.54 -26.07
N ARG A 334 5.17 12.54 -25.33
CA ARG A 334 5.89 11.32 -24.95
C ARG A 334 5.04 10.47 -23.99
N ARG A 335 4.96 9.16 -24.25
CA ARG A 335 4.25 8.22 -23.38
C ARG A 335 5.19 7.61 -22.35
N TRP A 336 4.93 7.88 -21.08
CA TRP A 336 5.71 7.37 -19.95
C TRP A 336 5.23 6.02 -19.41
N ASN A 337 3.94 5.74 -19.56
CA ASN A 337 3.31 4.54 -19.03
C ASN A 337 3.22 3.44 -20.11
N LYS A 338 3.49 2.19 -19.73
CA LYS A 338 3.34 1.04 -20.64
C LYS A 338 1.91 0.95 -21.20
N ARG A 339 1.79 0.49 -22.46
CA ARG A 339 0.47 0.18 -23.03
C ARG A 339 -0.12 -1.04 -22.32
N LYS A 340 -1.43 -1.01 -22.04
CA LYS A 340 -2.12 -2.23 -21.59
C LYS A 340 -2.02 -3.26 -22.72
N LEU A 341 -1.52 -4.46 -22.40
CA LEU A 341 -1.40 -5.56 -23.35
C LEU A 341 -2.78 -5.88 -23.93
N THR A 342 -2.84 -6.12 -25.23
CA THR A 342 -4.07 -6.58 -25.89
C THR A 342 -4.37 -8.03 -25.49
N ALA A 343 -5.62 -8.47 -25.66
CA ALA A 343 -5.99 -9.85 -25.37
C ALA A 343 -5.17 -10.87 -26.19
N LYS A 344 -4.92 -10.57 -27.48
CA LYS A 344 -4.08 -11.40 -28.37
C LYS A 344 -2.65 -11.52 -27.84
N GLN A 345 -2.02 -10.40 -27.46
CA GLN A 345 -0.68 -10.39 -26.88
C GLN A 345 -0.61 -11.18 -25.57
N ARG A 346 -1.62 -11.07 -24.70
CA ARG A 346 -1.68 -11.86 -23.45
C ARG A 346 -1.79 -13.36 -23.74
N LYS A 347 -2.68 -13.77 -24.64
CA LYS A 347 -2.85 -15.18 -25.04
C LYS A 347 -1.57 -15.75 -25.65
N ALA A 348 -0.93 -15.01 -26.57
CA ALA A 348 0.33 -15.41 -27.17
C ALA A 348 1.43 -15.60 -26.11
N LYS A 349 1.56 -14.65 -25.18
CA LYS A 349 2.53 -14.73 -24.07
C LYS A 349 2.28 -15.94 -23.17
N ILE A 350 1.03 -16.27 -22.88
CA ILE A 350 0.67 -17.47 -22.09
C ILE A 350 1.07 -18.74 -22.88
N LYS A 351 0.77 -18.80 -24.17
CA LYS A 351 1.11 -19.95 -25.04
C LYS A 351 2.63 -20.17 -25.06
N GLN A 352 3.40 -19.12 -25.29
CA GLN A 352 4.87 -19.16 -25.29
C GLN A 352 5.43 -19.63 -23.94
N ARG A 353 4.90 -19.11 -22.82
CA ARG A 353 5.33 -19.56 -21.48
C ARG A 353 5.04 -21.03 -21.21
N LYS A 354 3.89 -21.55 -21.64
CA LYS A 354 3.56 -22.98 -21.51
C LYS A 354 4.51 -23.86 -22.32
N MET A 355 4.80 -23.48 -23.56
CA MET A 355 5.74 -24.22 -24.42
C MET A 355 7.15 -24.24 -23.83
N ALA A 356 7.66 -23.07 -23.42
CA ALA A 356 8.99 -22.96 -22.82
C ALA A 356 9.12 -23.82 -21.55
N PHE A 357 8.08 -23.84 -20.71
CA PHE A 357 8.04 -24.70 -19.51
C PHE A 357 8.08 -26.19 -19.86
N GLN A 358 7.30 -26.62 -20.86
CA GLN A 358 7.32 -28.01 -21.33
C GLN A 358 8.68 -28.41 -21.91
N GLN A 359 9.35 -27.52 -22.64
CA GLN A 359 10.69 -27.74 -23.18
C GLN A 359 11.73 -27.86 -22.07
N GLN A 360 11.70 -26.97 -21.08
CA GLN A 360 12.57 -27.07 -19.91
C GLN A 360 12.36 -28.39 -19.16
N ALA A 361 11.11 -28.79 -18.89
CA ALA A 361 10.81 -30.04 -18.22
C ALA A 361 11.32 -31.27 -18.99
N LYS A 362 11.26 -31.26 -20.33
CA LYS A 362 11.84 -32.31 -21.18
C LYS A 362 13.36 -32.33 -21.09
N ALA A 363 14.02 -31.18 -21.17
CA ALA A 363 15.47 -31.09 -21.06
C ALA A 363 15.96 -31.53 -19.67
N THR A 364 15.26 -31.20 -18.59
CA THR A 364 15.62 -31.67 -17.24
C THR A 364 15.52 -33.18 -17.12
N LYS A 365 14.51 -33.80 -17.75
CA LYS A 365 14.37 -35.26 -17.78
C LYS A 365 15.50 -35.92 -18.56
N GLN A 366 15.81 -35.40 -19.75
CA GLN A 366 16.94 -35.89 -20.56
C GLN A 366 18.26 -35.78 -19.79
N ASN A 367 18.53 -34.62 -19.17
CA ASN A 367 19.73 -34.45 -18.35
C ASN A 367 19.77 -35.42 -17.15
N MET A 368 18.63 -35.73 -16.51
CA MET A 368 18.58 -36.74 -15.44
C MET A 368 18.82 -38.15 -15.96
N GLU A 369 18.25 -38.51 -17.11
CA GLU A 369 18.47 -39.80 -17.76
C GLU A 369 19.92 -39.95 -18.22
N ASP A 370 20.54 -38.87 -18.71
CA ASP A 370 21.94 -38.87 -19.11
C ASP A 370 22.87 -39.00 -17.89
N VAL A 371 22.59 -38.32 -16.77
CA VAL A 371 23.32 -38.54 -15.50
C VAL A 371 23.18 -40.00 -15.02
N GLN A 372 21.97 -40.56 -15.06
CA GLN A 372 21.75 -41.96 -14.66
C GLN A 372 22.48 -42.97 -15.55
N LYS A 373 22.54 -42.71 -16.86
CA LYS A 373 23.29 -43.56 -17.82
C LYS A 373 24.79 -43.50 -17.58
N ILE A 374 25.33 -42.33 -17.25
CA ILE A 374 26.76 -42.23 -16.93
C ILE A 374 27.01 -42.99 -15.61
N ASP A 375 26.16 -42.86 -14.58
CA ASP A 375 26.27 -43.61 -13.32
C ASP A 375 26.19 -45.14 -13.51
N SER A 376 25.31 -45.65 -14.38
CA SER A 376 25.20 -47.08 -14.68
C SER A 376 26.37 -47.63 -15.51
N GLN A 377 26.97 -46.81 -16.38
CA GLN A 377 28.19 -47.20 -17.12
C GLN A 377 29.43 -47.30 -16.21
N VAL A 378 29.42 -46.62 -15.04
CA VAL A 378 30.44 -46.81 -14.01
C VAL A 378 30.26 -48.14 -13.26
N THR A 379 29.05 -48.70 -13.19
CA THR A 379 28.78 -49.97 -12.48
C THR A 379 28.93 -51.23 -13.34
N ASP A 380 28.77 -51.14 -14.67
CA ASP A 380 28.85 -52.31 -15.57
C ASP A 380 30.27 -52.70 -15.99
N LYS A 381 31.27 -51.83 -15.78
CA LYS A 381 32.66 -52.26 -15.79
C LYS A 381 33.01 -52.83 -14.42
N LYS A 382 32.84 -54.14 -14.28
CA LYS A 382 33.63 -54.98 -13.36
C LYS A 382 35.12 -54.79 -13.66
N VAL A 383 35.67 -53.72 -13.13
CA VAL A 383 37.02 -53.69 -12.56
C VAL A 383 36.84 -53.00 -11.22
N ILE A 384 36.32 -53.74 -10.25
CA ILE A 384 36.67 -53.47 -8.84
C ILE A 384 38.15 -53.82 -8.76
N ARG A 385 39.02 -52.89 -9.17
CA ARG A 385 40.36 -52.87 -8.61
C ARG A 385 40.17 -52.50 -7.14
N PRO A 386 40.72 -53.25 -6.18
CA PRO A 386 40.70 -52.82 -4.79
C PRO A 386 41.22 -51.38 -4.77
N ILE A 387 40.47 -50.49 -4.12
CA ILE A 387 40.95 -49.14 -3.83
C ILE A 387 42.21 -49.38 -3.00
N LYS A 388 43.39 -49.21 -3.60
CA LYS A 388 44.60 -49.02 -2.82
C LYS A 388 44.32 -47.79 -1.97
N GLU A 389 44.22 -47.98 -0.66
CA GLU A 389 44.26 -46.88 0.29
C GLU A 389 45.49 -46.04 -0.04
N LYS A 390 45.29 -44.88 -0.66
CA LYS A 390 46.30 -43.83 -0.60
C LYS A 390 46.17 -43.21 0.77
N LYS A 391 47.05 -43.60 1.70
CA LYS A 391 47.32 -42.79 2.89
C LYS A 391 47.61 -41.36 2.43
N MET A 392 46.82 -40.39 2.90
CA MET A 392 47.17 -38.98 2.76
C MET A 392 48.42 -38.72 3.60
N THR A 393 49.58 -38.63 2.95
CA THR A 393 50.77 -38.03 3.53
C THR A 393 50.63 -36.51 3.43
N ASN A 394 49.75 -35.92 4.26
CA ASN A 394 49.88 -34.59 4.88
C ASN A 394 48.50 -33.99 5.26
N PRO A 395 48.25 -33.66 6.53
CA PRO A 395 46.98 -33.14 7.03
C PRO A 395 46.82 -31.61 6.91
N ARG A 396 47.50 -30.95 5.97
CA ARG A 396 47.50 -29.48 5.86
C ARG A 396 47.16 -29.00 4.46
N THR A 397 45.92 -29.21 4.04
CA THR A 397 45.26 -28.37 3.04
C THR A 397 43.84 -28.08 3.51
N VAL A 398 43.54 -26.80 3.74
CA VAL A 398 42.22 -26.31 4.17
C VAL A 398 41.40 -26.09 2.91
N CYS A 399 40.38 -26.91 2.68
CA CYS A 399 39.41 -26.69 1.61
C CYS A 399 38.27 -25.80 2.13
N HIS A 400 37.94 -24.72 1.41
CA HIS A 400 36.80 -23.87 1.74
C HIS A 400 35.49 -24.48 1.21
N LEU A 401 34.43 -24.42 2.02
CA LEU A 401 33.10 -25.01 1.76
C LEU A 401 32.33 -24.43 0.56
N ASN A 402 32.92 -23.53 -0.21
CA ASN A 402 32.27 -22.87 -1.36
C ASN A 402 32.65 -23.48 -2.72
N ASP A 403 33.56 -24.46 -2.76
CA ASP A 403 34.05 -25.04 -4.02
C ASP A 403 33.29 -26.32 -4.45
N PHE A 404 32.19 -26.68 -3.76
CA PHE A 404 31.35 -27.83 -4.12
C PHE A 404 29.85 -27.45 -4.14
N PRO A 405 29.09 -27.78 -5.20
CA PRO A 405 27.64 -27.63 -5.20
C PRO A 405 27.02 -28.68 -4.26
N LEU A 406 26.35 -28.22 -3.20
CA LEU A 406 25.64 -29.03 -2.23
C LEU A 406 24.48 -29.82 -2.89
N THR A 407 24.64 -31.13 -3.05
CA THR A 407 23.54 -32.06 -3.31
C THR A 407 23.34 -32.98 -2.11
N ALA A 408 22.17 -32.85 -1.47
CA ALA A 408 21.50 -33.72 -0.50
C ALA A 408 22.37 -34.70 0.34
N ALA A 409 22.55 -34.37 1.62
CA ALA A 409 22.98 -35.33 2.63
C ALA A 409 21.78 -36.16 3.11
N VAL A 410 21.78 -37.48 2.89
CA VAL A 410 20.87 -38.42 3.57
C VAL A 410 21.61 -39.01 4.76
N ARG A 411 21.02 -38.90 5.96
CA ARG A 411 21.56 -39.42 7.21
C ARG A 411 21.16 -40.90 7.33
N ASP A 412 22.11 -41.81 7.19
CA ASP A 412 21.84 -43.23 7.40
C ASP A 412 21.77 -43.53 8.91
N LYS A 413 20.68 -44.14 9.37
CA LYS A 413 20.39 -44.35 10.81
C LYS A 413 20.95 -45.67 11.36
N ARG A 414 21.75 -46.42 10.60
CA ARG A 414 22.23 -47.76 10.98
C ARG A 414 23.75 -47.97 11.00
N ALA A 415 24.57 -46.92 10.83
CA ALA A 415 26.03 -47.05 10.93
C ALA A 415 26.53 -46.67 12.33
N SER A 416 27.15 -47.61 13.04
CA SER A 416 27.72 -47.43 14.39
C SER A 416 29.10 -46.76 14.41
N GLU A 417 29.61 -46.29 13.27
CA GLU A 417 30.90 -45.59 13.19
C GLU A 417 30.73 -44.23 12.51
N ARG A 418 31.09 -43.18 13.25
CA ARG A 418 31.07 -41.79 12.77
C ARG A 418 32.30 -41.61 11.87
N ASN A 419 32.08 -41.12 10.65
CA ASN A 419 33.07 -40.63 9.65
C ASN A 419 33.29 -41.49 8.40
N CYS A 420 32.21 -41.89 7.73
CA CYS A 420 32.29 -42.29 6.32
C CYS A 420 31.24 -41.52 5.50
N ILE A 421 31.69 -40.61 4.63
CA ILE A 421 30.87 -39.99 3.57
C ILE A 421 31.29 -40.67 2.25
N LYS A 422 30.37 -41.40 1.61
CA LYS A 422 30.58 -41.86 0.22
C LYS A 422 30.25 -40.73 -0.74
N ILE A 423 31.25 -40.22 -1.45
CA ILE A 423 31.10 -39.24 -2.54
C ILE A 423 31.15 -40.01 -3.86
N PHE A 424 30.09 -39.91 -4.68
CA PHE A 424 30.12 -40.35 -6.07
C PHE A 424 30.56 -39.18 -6.95
N ALA A 425 31.64 -39.36 -7.73
CA ALA A 425 32.14 -38.36 -8.66
C ALA A 425 32.08 -38.90 -10.09
N MET A 426 31.27 -38.28 -10.95
CA MET A 426 31.30 -38.49 -12.39
C MET A 426 32.46 -37.68 -12.98
N LYS A 427 33.44 -38.34 -13.60
CA LYS A 427 34.43 -37.67 -14.46
C LYS A 427 33.79 -37.35 -15.80
N SER A 428 33.81 -36.10 -16.22
CA SER A 428 33.86 -35.75 -17.65
C SER A 428 34.52 -34.38 -17.83
N ILE A 429 35.61 -34.44 -18.59
CA ILE A 429 36.43 -33.33 -19.08
C ILE A 429 35.68 -32.72 -20.27
N TYR A 430 35.46 -31.40 -20.27
CA TYR A 430 35.50 -30.58 -21.49
C TYR A 430 35.97 -29.18 -21.12
N VAL A 431 37.17 -28.87 -21.59
CA VAL A 431 37.71 -27.52 -21.69
C VAL A 431 36.95 -26.85 -22.84
N ILE A 432 36.21 -25.79 -22.54
CA ILE A 432 35.82 -24.79 -23.54
C ILE A 432 36.28 -23.44 -23.00
N SER A 433 37.37 -22.98 -23.58
CA SER A 433 37.94 -21.65 -23.45
C SER A 433 36.95 -20.61 -23.98
N PHE A 434 36.59 -19.62 -23.19
CA PHE A 434 36.20 -18.31 -23.71
C PHE A 434 36.77 -17.22 -22.80
N GLU A 435 37.71 -16.47 -23.37
CA GLU A 435 38.26 -15.24 -22.83
C GLU A 435 37.16 -14.20 -22.63
N PHE A 436 37.08 -13.64 -21.43
CA PHE A 436 36.53 -12.30 -21.26
C PHE A 436 37.58 -11.44 -20.57
N SER A 437 38.23 -10.65 -21.42
CA SER A 437 39.10 -9.55 -21.07
C SER A 437 38.33 -8.43 -20.35
N ASN A 438 38.94 -7.96 -19.26
CA ASN A 438 38.86 -6.61 -18.71
C ASN A 438 37.49 -6.00 -18.36
N LEU A 439 37.18 -5.95 -17.06
CA LEU A 439 36.74 -4.72 -16.39
C LEU A 439 36.98 -4.82 -14.86
N LYS A 440 37.66 -3.80 -14.32
CA LYS A 440 38.12 -3.70 -12.93
C LYS A 440 37.13 -2.96 -12.00
N PHE A 441 37.18 -3.35 -10.72
CA PHE A 441 36.88 -2.64 -9.45
C PHE A 441 35.41 -2.52 -8.94
N PRO A 442 35.17 -2.28 -7.62
CA PRO A 442 35.92 -2.67 -6.41
C PRO A 442 35.03 -3.26 -5.27
N TYR A 443 35.71 -3.74 -4.23
CA TYR A 443 35.25 -4.16 -2.89
C TYR A 443 34.02 -3.45 -2.29
N ALA A 444 33.13 -4.24 -1.66
CA ALA A 444 32.40 -3.83 -0.45
C ALA A 444 32.31 -5.00 0.55
N LYS A 445 33.11 -4.86 1.61
CA LYS A 445 33.11 -5.63 2.85
C LYS A 445 31.76 -5.43 3.56
N ILE A 446 30.98 -6.49 3.81
CA ILE A 446 29.99 -6.50 4.90
C ILE A 446 30.27 -7.71 5.79
N LYS A 447 30.89 -7.40 6.92
CA LYS A 447 31.23 -8.30 8.02
C LYS A 447 29.96 -8.63 8.78
N LEU A 448 29.61 -9.92 8.82
CA LEU A 448 28.62 -10.48 9.74
C LEU A 448 29.09 -10.27 11.19
N MET A 449 28.46 -9.35 11.91
CA MET A 449 28.38 -9.37 13.37
C MET A 449 26.94 -9.66 13.76
N LYS A 450 26.65 -10.93 14.04
CA LYS A 450 25.39 -11.37 14.66
C LYS A 450 25.72 -12.34 15.79
N GLN A 451 26.39 -11.82 16.80
CA GLN A 451 26.45 -12.34 18.16
C GLN A 451 26.27 -11.15 19.09
N ARG A 452 25.60 -11.37 20.23
CA ARG A 452 25.05 -10.40 21.21
C ARG A 452 23.61 -9.98 20.93
N LYS A 453 22.67 -10.81 21.41
CA LYS A 453 21.50 -10.43 22.21
C LYS A 453 20.70 -11.70 22.54
N SER A 454 21.28 -12.52 23.40
CA SER A 454 20.60 -13.62 24.12
C SER A 454 21.21 -13.69 25.51
N GLU A 455 21.14 -12.56 26.20
CA GLU A 455 21.45 -12.35 27.62
C GLU A 455 20.75 -11.02 27.93
N ASN A 456 19.92 -10.98 28.97
CA ASN A 456 18.98 -9.92 29.39
C ASN A 456 17.54 -10.02 28.88
N ALA A 457 16.90 -11.18 29.03
CA ALA A 457 15.43 -11.28 29.01
C ALA A 457 14.84 -12.03 30.22
N ASP A 458 15.59 -12.20 31.32
CA ASP A 458 15.15 -12.91 32.54
C ASP A 458 15.06 -12.04 33.80
N ASN A 459 15.00 -10.71 33.70
CA ASN A 459 14.93 -9.83 34.88
C ASN A 459 13.83 -8.75 34.82
N THR A 460 12.61 -9.12 34.40
CA THR A 460 11.42 -8.25 34.57
C THR A 460 10.14 -9.06 34.74
N LYS A 461 10.12 -9.96 35.73
CA LYS A 461 8.89 -10.49 36.37
C LYS A 461 9.12 -10.71 37.86
N GLN A 462 9.48 -9.65 38.57
CA GLN A 462 9.33 -9.52 40.01
C GLN A 462 9.26 -8.01 40.31
N ASN A 463 8.03 -7.49 40.24
CA ASN A 463 7.51 -6.29 40.91
C ASN A 463 6.21 -5.85 40.22
N LYS A 464 5.14 -6.57 40.54
CA LYS A 464 3.78 -6.05 40.81
C LYS A 464 2.90 -7.20 41.28
#